data_AF-A0A9Q1H633-F1
#
_entry.id   AF-A0A9Q1H633-F1
#
_cell.length_a   1.000
_cell.length_b   1.000
_cell.length_c   1.000
_cell.angle_alpha   90.00
_cell.angle_beta   90.00
_cell.angle_gamma   90.00
#
_symmetry.space_group_name_H-M   'P 1'
#
loop_
_entity.id
_entity.type
_entity.pdbx_description
1 polymer ?
#
loop_
_entity_poly.entity_id
_entity_poly.type
_entity_poly.pdbx_seq_one_letter_code
_entity_poly.pdbx_strand_id
1 'polypeptide(L)'
;MPTYADGLMRGWIIQGTANLDITFLQLELRPGDILRYGSGNILGVAEIDSFNGDTLASIGSRARRPITSNNIWVAFTTNNDGNAGTGFALRIQQRTGTRDSDSDSDSNASDSVLASDSAETRVFQQVDRSTALADIFVGNQAD
;
A
#
# COMPACT_ATOMS: atom_id res chain seq x y z
N MET A 1 15.61 7.74 -15.11
CA MET A 1 14.87 7.07 -14.01
C MET A 1 14.10 5.92 -14.64
N PRO A 2 14.16 4.70 -14.08
CA PRO A 2 13.34 3.59 -14.57
C PRO A 2 11.84 3.92 -14.47
N THR A 3 11.06 3.55 -15.48
CA THR A 3 9.59 3.67 -15.52
C THR A 3 8.93 2.35 -15.12
N TYR A 4 7.64 2.36 -14.76
CA TYR A 4 6.90 1.10 -14.61
C TYR A 4 6.50 0.52 -15.98
N ALA A 5 6.04 -0.74 -15.97
CA ALA A 5 5.52 -1.42 -17.15
C ALA A 5 4.04 -1.10 -17.39
N ASP A 6 3.63 -1.14 -18.66
CA ASP A 6 2.25 -1.02 -19.10
C ASP A 6 1.45 -2.30 -18.83
N GLY A 7 0.12 -2.18 -18.77
CA GLY A 7 -0.80 -3.29 -18.50
C GLY A 7 -0.59 -3.97 -17.15
N LEU A 8 0.08 -3.31 -16.22
CA LEU A 8 0.39 -3.81 -14.90
C LEU A 8 -0.87 -3.82 -14.05
N MET A 9 -1.11 -4.93 -13.34
CA MET A 9 -2.09 -5.00 -12.26
C MET A 9 -1.43 -5.62 -11.04
N ARG A 10 -1.23 -4.81 -9.99
CA ARG A 10 -0.61 -5.27 -8.73
C ARG A 10 -1.40 -4.79 -7.53
N GLY A 11 -1.39 -5.62 -6.50
CA GLY A 11 -2.02 -5.33 -5.22
C GLY A 11 -1.17 -5.78 -4.05
N TRP A 12 -1.17 -4.99 -2.98
CA TRP A 12 -0.51 -5.27 -1.72
C TRP A 12 -1.52 -5.17 -0.60
N ILE A 13 -1.42 -6.09 0.36
CA ILE A 13 -2.10 -6.00 1.64
C ILE A 13 -1.01 -5.94 2.69
N ILE A 14 -1.01 -4.85 3.46
CA ILE A 14 -0.06 -4.60 4.52
C ILE A 14 -0.79 -4.74 5.85
N GLN A 15 -0.29 -5.65 6.68
CA GLN A 15 -0.86 -5.94 7.99
C GLN A 15 0.09 -5.43 9.07
N GLY A 16 -0.44 -4.64 9.98
CA GLY A 16 0.23 -4.14 11.17
C GLY A 16 -0.41 -4.62 12.45
N THR A 17 0.21 -4.29 13.57
CA THR A 17 -0.27 -4.57 14.93
C THR A 17 -0.95 -3.37 15.57
N ALA A 18 -0.90 -2.19 14.92
CA ALA A 18 -1.51 -0.95 15.35
C ALA A 18 -1.99 -0.15 14.13
N ASN A 19 -2.76 0.92 14.37
CA ASN A 19 -3.18 1.84 13.31
C ASN A 19 -2.00 2.31 12.47
N LEU A 20 -2.19 2.41 11.16
CA LEU A 20 -1.12 2.73 10.22
C LEU A 20 -1.18 4.20 9.77
N ASP A 21 -0.04 4.72 9.33
CA ASP A 21 0.06 5.94 8.53
C ASP A 21 0.65 5.57 7.16
N ILE A 22 0.07 6.10 6.09
CA ILE A 22 0.65 6.03 4.74
C ILE A 22 1.25 7.40 4.39
N THR A 23 2.47 7.38 3.84
CA THR A 23 3.16 8.56 3.32
C THR A 23 3.67 8.29 1.91
N PHE A 24 3.31 9.13 0.95
CA PHE A 24 3.83 9.12 -0.40
C PHE A 24 5.19 9.82 -0.42
N LEU A 25 6.25 9.08 -0.74
CA LEU A 25 7.60 9.61 -0.92
C LEU A 25 7.85 10.02 -2.36
N GLN A 26 7.20 9.34 -3.30
CA GLN A 26 7.22 9.62 -4.73
C GLN A 26 5.86 9.26 -5.32
N LEU A 27 5.39 10.05 -6.28
CA LEU A 27 4.23 9.75 -7.11
C LEU A 27 4.38 10.47 -8.45
N GLU A 28 4.37 9.73 -9.53
CA GLU A 28 4.26 10.22 -10.91
C GLU A 28 3.58 9.16 -11.76
N LEU A 29 2.28 9.33 -11.95
CA LEU A 29 1.43 8.49 -12.79
C LEU A 29 1.16 9.19 -14.12
N ARG A 30 0.88 8.44 -15.19
CA ARG A 30 0.35 9.03 -16.42
C ARG A 30 -1.17 8.93 -16.44
N PRO A 31 -1.86 9.80 -17.21
CA PRO A 31 -3.31 9.74 -17.31
C PRO A 31 -3.78 8.36 -17.77
N GLY A 32 -4.68 7.75 -17.01
CA GLY A 32 -5.15 6.38 -17.25
C GLY A 32 -4.52 5.34 -16.31
N ASP A 33 -3.41 5.66 -15.66
CA ASP A 33 -2.82 4.82 -14.61
C ASP A 33 -3.38 5.19 -13.25
N ILE A 34 -3.81 4.17 -12.51
CA ILE A 34 -4.60 4.34 -11.29
C ILE A 34 -3.90 3.70 -10.11
N LEU A 35 -3.65 4.50 -9.07
CA LEU A 35 -3.22 4.03 -7.75
C LEU A 35 -4.34 4.26 -6.74
N ARG A 36 -4.76 3.21 -6.05
CA ARG A 36 -5.84 3.23 -5.06
C ARG A 36 -5.35 2.64 -3.75
N TYR A 37 -5.89 3.13 -2.64
CA TYR A 37 -5.65 2.51 -1.35
C TYR A 37 -6.85 2.66 -0.42
N GLY A 38 -6.97 1.75 0.54
CA GLY A 38 -8.05 1.74 1.50
C GLY A 38 -7.71 0.96 2.76
N SER A 39 -8.59 1.02 3.75
CA SER A 39 -8.39 0.32 5.02
C SER A 39 -8.85 -1.14 4.94
N GLY A 40 -8.25 -1.99 5.76
CA GLY A 40 -8.62 -3.41 5.84
C GLY A 40 -7.77 -4.32 4.95
N ASN A 41 -8.23 -5.55 4.78
CA ASN A 41 -7.52 -6.63 4.09
C ASN A 41 -8.20 -7.08 2.79
N ILE A 42 -9.22 -6.36 2.32
CA ILE A 42 -9.95 -6.67 1.09
C ILE A 42 -9.78 -5.50 0.11
N LEU A 43 -9.13 -5.76 -1.03
CA LEU A 43 -8.90 -4.77 -2.08
C LEU A 43 -10.24 -4.18 -2.56
N GLY A 44 -10.30 -2.85 -2.70
CA GLY A 44 -11.49 -2.13 -3.17
C GLY A 44 -12.59 -1.92 -2.14
N VAL A 45 -12.50 -2.51 -0.94
CA VAL A 45 -13.43 -2.27 0.16
C VAL A 45 -12.87 -1.19 1.07
N ALA A 46 -13.72 -0.27 1.54
CA ALA A 46 -13.30 0.86 2.38
C ALA A 46 -12.14 1.67 1.78
N GLU A 47 -12.27 2.01 0.49
CA GLU A 47 -11.37 2.90 -0.22
C GLU A 47 -11.29 4.26 0.47
N ILE A 48 -10.06 4.75 0.62
CA ILE A 48 -9.78 6.05 1.23
C ILE A 48 -9.51 7.09 0.16
N ASP A 49 -8.74 6.74 -0.88
CA ASP A 49 -8.40 7.66 -1.96
C ASP A 49 -7.97 6.93 -3.23
N SER A 50 -7.96 7.66 -4.33
CA SER A 50 -7.50 7.22 -5.64
C SER A 50 -6.77 8.34 -6.37
N PHE A 51 -5.78 7.96 -7.17
CA PHE A 51 -4.97 8.86 -7.97
C PHE A 51 -4.94 8.38 -9.41
N ASN A 52 -5.04 9.33 -10.36
CA ASN A 52 -5.07 9.03 -11.79
C ASN A 52 -4.30 10.11 -12.56
N GLY A 53 -3.13 9.75 -13.09
CA GLY A 53 -2.23 10.72 -13.73
C GLY A 53 -1.68 11.80 -12.79
N ASP A 54 -1.72 11.55 -11.49
CA ASP A 54 -1.29 12.48 -10.46
C ASP A 54 0.23 12.47 -10.24
N THR A 55 0.72 13.56 -9.65
CA THR A 55 2.09 13.69 -9.18
C THR A 55 2.10 13.99 -7.68
N LEU A 56 3.25 13.80 -7.03
CA LEU A 56 3.39 14.13 -5.60
C LEU A 56 3.02 15.59 -5.32
N ALA A 57 3.33 16.50 -6.25
CA ALA A 57 3.00 17.91 -6.14
C ALA A 57 1.49 18.20 -6.26
N SER A 58 0.74 17.41 -7.04
CA SER A 58 -0.71 17.63 -7.24
C SER A 58 -1.55 17.15 -6.05
N ILE A 59 -1.05 16.18 -5.26
CA ILE A 59 -1.85 15.57 -4.19
C ILE A 59 -1.78 16.36 -2.86
N GLY A 60 -0.77 17.22 -2.67
CA GLY A 60 -0.68 18.14 -1.54
C GLY A 60 -0.80 17.44 -0.17
N SER A 61 -1.74 17.87 0.67
CA SER A 61 -1.96 17.27 2.00
C SER A 61 -2.40 15.81 1.97
N ARG A 62 -2.82 15.28 0.81
CA ARG A 62 -3.15 13.86 0.62
C ARG A 62 -1.90 12.97 0.56
N ALA A 63 -0.70 13.55 0.44
CA ALA A 63 0.57 12.83 0.46
C ALA A 63 0.85 12.12 1.79
N ARG A 64 0.15 12.46 2.88
CA ARG A 64 0.21 11.72 4.14
C ARG A 64 -1.18 11.56 4.72
N ARG A 65 -1.58 10.31 5.00
CA ARG A 65 -2.88 10.02 5.59
C ARG A 65 -2.79 9.06 6.78
N PRO A 66 -3.47 9.39 7.89
CA PRO A 66 -3.71 8.43 8.95
C PRO A 66 -4.72 7.38 8.49
N ILE A 67 -4.41 6.11 8.71
CA ILE A 67 -5.32 4.97 8.54
C ILE A 67 -5.86 4.60 9.92
N THR A 68 -7.18 4.43 10.04
CA THR A 68 -7.88 4.07 11.28
C THR A 68 -7.99 2.55 11.47
N SER A 69 -7.14 1.80 10.77
CA SER A 69 -7.07 0.35 10.81
C SER A 69 -5.60 -0.06 10.91
N ASN A 70 -5.38 -1.25 11.46
CA ASN A 70 -4.09 -1.91 11.43
C ASN A 70 -3.81 -2.62 10.10
N ASN A 71 -4.73 -2.59 9.15
CA ASN A 71 -4.52 -3.12 7.82
C ASN A 71 -4.78 -2.03 6.77
N ILE A 72 -3.97 -2.04 5.71
CA ILE A 72 -4.14 -1.21 4.54
C ILE A 72 -3.96 -2.07 3.30
N TRP A 73 -4.74 -1.81 2.27
CA TRP A 73 -4.52 -2.35 0.94
C TRP A 73 -4.14 -1.25 -0.03
N VAL A 74 -3.29 -1.58 -0.99
CA VAL A 74 -2.85 -0.70 -2.08
C VAL A 74 -3.02 -1.46 -3.38
N ALA A 75 -3.57 -0.81 -4.41
CA ALA A 75 -3.75 -1.39 -5.74
C ALA A 75 -3.24 -0.42 -6.79
N PHE A 76 -2.45 -0.93 -7.74
CA PHE A 76 -1.94 -0.16 -8.87
C PHE A 76 -2.28 -0.85 -10.17
N THR A 77 -2.90 -0.11 -11.09
CA THR A 77 -3.26 -0.57 -12.42
C THR A 77 -2.79 0.41 -13.46
N THR A 78 -2.09 -0.05 -14.50
CA THR A 78 -1.70 0.77 -15.63
C THR A 78 -2.51 0.41 -16.87
N ASN A 79 -2.76 1.40 -17.72
CA ASN A 79 -3.35 1.15 -19.03
C ASN A 79 -2.28 0.59 -19.99
N ASN A 80 -2.63 0.39 -21.26
CA ASN A 80 -1.71 -0.14 -22.27
C ASN A 80 -1.59 0.84 -23.44
N ASP A 81 -1.19 2.08 -23.13
CA ASP A 81 -1.12 3.19 -24.09
C ASP A 81 0.31 3.60 -24.48
N GLY A 82 1.33 2.92 -23.94
CA GLY A 82 2.75 3.21 -24.19
C GLY A 82 3.33 4.32 -23.32
N ASN A 83 2.54 4.96 -22.44
CA ASN A 83 2.95 6.10 -21.65
C ASN A 83 3.10 5.73 -20.17
N ALA A 84 4.31 5.33 -19.79
CA ALA A 84 4.65 5.09 -18.39
C ALA A 84 5.25 6.32 -17.70
N GLY A 85 4.91 6.48 -16.41
CA GLY A 85 5.54 7.41 -15.48
C GLY A 85 6.69 6.77 -14.70
N THR A 86 7.25 7.51 -13.73
CA THR A 86 8.29 6.96 -12.83
C THR A 86 7.73 6.13 -11.69
N GLY A 87 6.41 6.16 -11.47
CA GLY A 87 5.72 5.28 -10.53
C GLY A 87 5.52 5.90 -9.17
N PHE A 88 5.60 5.08 -8.13
CA PHE A 88 5.34 5.54 -6.78
C PHE A 88 6.20 4.83 -5.74
N ALA A 89 6.43 5.52 -4.64
CA ALA A 89 7.06 5.00 -3.45
C ALA A 89 6.21 5.36 -2.23
N LEU A 90 5.81 4.35 -1.47
CA LEU A 90 5.02 4.50 -0.24
C LEU A 90 5.86 4.08 0.95
N ARG A 91 5.74 4.86 2.02
CA ARG A 91 6.15 4.47 3.36
C ARG A 91 4.92 4.23 4.21
N ILE A 92 4.80 3.00 4.71
CA ILE A 92 3.73 2.61 5.63
C ILE A 92 4.35 2.35 7.00
N GLN A 93 3.88 3.09 8.00
CA GLN A 93 4.42 3.06 9.35
C GLN A 93 3.30 2.83 10.35
N GLN A 94 3.61 2.14 11.44
CA GLN A 94 2.69 2.06 12.57
C GLN A 94 2.63 3.42 13.26
N ARG A 95 1.43 3.92 13.54
CA ARG A 95 1.22 5.11 14.37
C ARG A 95 1.52 4.72 15.81
N THR A 96 2.72 5.06 16.26
CA THR A 96 3.07 5.01 17.67
C THR A 96 2.30 6.13 18.36
N GLY A 97 1.23 5.79 19.08
CA GLY A 97 0.71 6.70 20.09
C GLY A 97 1.81 6.95 21.13
N THR A 98 1.97 8.19 21.58
CA THR A 98 2.58 8.42 22.89
C THR A 98 1.66 7.72 23.89
N ARG A 99 2.02 6.50 24.29
CA ARG A 99 1.41 5.85 25.45
C ARG A 99 1.99 6.55 26.66
N ASP A 100 1.35 7.62 27.10
CA ASP A 100 1.31 7.86 28.53
C ASP A 100 0.50 6.70 29.15
N SER A 101 1.01 6.20 30.28
CA SER A 101 0.46 5.14 31.13
C SER A 101 0.97 3.72 30.88
N ASP A 102 1.90 3.34 31.77
CA ASP A 102 1.92 2.10 32.55
C ASP A 102 0.70 1.20 32.37
N SER A 103 0.94 -0.08 32.05
CA SER A 103 0.38 -1.27 32.70
C SER A 103 0.50 -2.51 31.80
N ASP A 104 1.35 -3.43 32.29
CA ASP A 104 1.24 -4.89 32.35
C ASP A 104 0.81 -5.74 31.14
N SER A 105 1.67 -6.74 30.92
CA SER A 105 1.66 -7.91 30.04
C SER A 105 0.32 -8.64 29.89
N ASP A 106 0.08 -9.19 28.70
CA ASP A 106 0.06 -10.65 28.55
C ASP A 106 0.09 -11.10 27.08
N SER A 107 0.90 -12.12 26.83
CA SER A 107 1.10 -12.80 25.56
C SER A 107 0.00 -13.80 25.27
N ASN A 108 -0.56 -13.80 24.06
CA ASN A 108 -1.10 -15.03 23.47
C ASN A 108 -1.04 -14.96 21.93
N ALA A 109 0.02 -15.53 21.37
CA ALA A 109 0.07 -15.88 19.96
C ALA A 109 -0.79 -17.13 19.75
N SER A 110 -1.73 -17.08 18.83
CA SER A 110 -2.45 -18.28 18.38
C SER A 110 -2.69 -18.22 16.88
N ASP A 111 -2.58 -19.42 16.34
CA ASP A 111 -2.28 -19.85 14.98
C ASP A 111 -3.54 -20.09 14.13
N SER A 112 -3.33 -20.31 12.81
CA SER A 112 -4.19 -21.08 11.89
C SER A 112 -5.41 -20.33 11.29
N VAL A 113 -5.91 -20.50 10.05
CA VAL A 113 -5.72 -21.41 8.90
C VAL A 113 -6.11 -20.68 7.59
N LEU A 114 -5.57 -21.14 6.47
CA LEU A 114 -5.87 -20.82 5.06
C LEU A 114 -7.33 -21.04 4.63
N ALA A 115 -7.83 -20.26 3.68
CA ALA A 115 -8.90 -20.68 2.78
C ALA A 115 -8.52 -20.32 1.34
N SER A 116 -8.36 -21.37 0.53
CA SER A 116 -8.14 -21.35 -0.91
C SER A 116 -9.47 -21.14 -1.65
N ASP A 117 -9.49 -20.24 -2.64
CA ASP A 117 -10.35 -20.40 -3.81
C ASP A 117 -9.73 -19.73 -5.05
N SER A 118 -10.09 -20.25 -6.20
CA SER A 118 -9.43 -20.16 -7.50
C SER A 118 -9.79 -18.89 -8.27
N ALA A 119 -8.81 -18.19 -8.84
CA ALA A 119 -8.81 -17.63 -10.21
C ALA A 119 -7.78 -16.50 -10.36
N GLU A 120 -7.04 -16.59 -11.47
CA GLU A 120 -6.07 -15.62 -12.02
C GLU A 120 -4.80 -15.40 -11.19
N THR A 121 -3.65 -15.58 -11.86
CA THR A 121 -2.31 -15.28 -11.32
C THR A 121 -2.17 -13.78 -11.07
N ARG A 122 -2.74 -13.31 -9.97
CA ARG A 122 -2.52 -11.98 -9.42
C ARG A 122 -1.31 -12.08 -8.52
N VAL A 123 -0.24 -11.37 -8.86
CA VAL A 123 0.96 -11.33 -8.01
C VAL A 123 0.63 -10.50 -6.78
N PHE A 124 0.22 -11.17 -5.72
CA PHE A 124 -0.02 -10.59 -4.41
C PHE A 124 1.23 -10.75 -3.56
N GLN A 125 1.87 -9.64 -3.21
CA GLN A 125 2.96 -9.68 -2.25
C GLN A 125 2.40 -9.34 -0.87
N GLN A 126 2.23 -10.37 -0.03
CA GLN A 126 2.02 -10.19 1.40
C GLN A 126 3.34 -9.74 2.02
N VAL A 127 3.42 -8.50 2.50
CA VAL A 127 4.60 -8.00 3.20
C VAL A 127 4.45 -8.35 4.68
N ASP A 128 5.41 -9.12 5.19
CA ASP A 128 5.31 -9.91 6.43
C ASP A 128 5.31 -9.07 7.72
N ARG A 129 4.86 -9.72 8.82
CA ARG A 129 4.54 -9.14 10.15
C ARG A 129 5.75 -8.78 11.01
N SER A 130 6.66 -7.96 10.51
CA SER A 130 7.83 -7.49 11.25
C SER A 130 7.76 -5.99 11.51
N THR A 131 7.82 -5.61 12.77
CA THR A 131 7.78 -4.23 13.28
C THR A 131 8.79 -3.32 12.57
N ALA A 132 8.34 -2.53 11.60
CA ALA A 132 8.36 -1.06 11.69
C ALA A 132 8.23 -0.35 10.34
N LEU A 133 8.51 -0.99 9.20
CA LEU A 133 8.60 -0.27 7.91
C LEU A 133 8.23 -1.21 6.75
N ALA A 134 7.14 -0.92 6.05
CA ALA A 134 6.93 -1.46 4.71
C ALA A 134 7.13 -0.31 3.72
N ASP A 135 8.22 -0.38 2.96
CA ASP A 135 8.43 0.47 1.79
C ASP A 135 7.94 -0.30 0.56
N ILE A 136 6.88 0.19 -0.08
CA ILE A 136 6.41 -0.36 -1.36
C ILE A 136 6.95 0.53 -2.46
N PHE A 137 7.72 -0.07 -3.36
CA PHE A 137 8.25 0.59 -4.55
C PHE A 137 7.74 -0.09 -5.80
N VAL A 138 7.22 0.71 -6.72
CA VAL A 138 6.92 0.28 -8.08
C VAL A 138 7.58 1.24 -9.05
N GLY A 139 8.69 0.74 -9.61
CA GLY A 139 9.44 1.24 -10.77
C GLY A 139 10.28 0.07 -11.30
N ASN A 140 10.76 0.10 -12.54
CA ASN A 140 11.57 -1.00 -13.07
C ASN A 140 12.75 -1.29 -12.13
N GLN A 141 12.76 -2.49 -11.53
CA GLN A 141 13.97 -3.09 -11.01
C GLN A 141 14.80 -3.42 -12.24
N ALA A 142 15.95 -2.77 -12.42
CA ALA A 142 16.93 -3.27 -13.37
C ALA A 142 17.41 -4.62 -12.81
N ASP A 143 17.28 -5.68 -13.61
CA ASP A 143 17.89 -6.99 -13.34
C ASP A 143 19.39 -6.87 -13.04
#